data_AF-A0A402DIB0-F1
#
_entry.id   AF-A0A402DIB0-F1
#
_cell.length_a   1.000
_cell.length_b   1.000
_cell.length_c   1.000
_cell.angle_alpha   90.00
_cell.angle_beta   90.00
_cell.angle_gamma   90.00
#
_symmetry.space_group_name_H-M   'P 1'
#
loop_
_entity.id
_entity.type
_entity.pdbx_description
1 polymer ?
#
loop_
_entity_poly.entity_id
_entity_poly.type
_entity_poly.pdbx_seq_one_letter_code
_entity_poly.pdbx_strand_id
1 'polypeptide(L)'
;MIINKRELKQTLNRVYLKIKPDTETIQVFQANLTRLLEQCDSKKSEEFNKNLLIDFLKNTYYTDRYFINTKERIDLVIHNNQDVKSPVGVIFETKKPTRTINAEMPRLDHLNTKAFQQLVLYFLRERVTDKNLEIKHLIVTNIYEWFIFDGKIFEELFFANKALVNQFCDFEEGRLSSTKTDFFYQQIAEPAITKVIEQIKFTHFDLRELENLDLLDIYKILSPEHLLKLPFVNDNNTLNKPFYNELLYIIGLTEIKDKGKKLIGRMKEGDRCDGSLIENAISRLDSLDKIAQLKNPEEFGTKKLAEDTQKQKQIVQAIIQELKIYEELNHYQLKSQRVRQEIADLAQNAINFETYLQSYFALFQLLIEEVIKVEQEFYATVGEIKYLGLAE
;
A
#
# COMPACT_ATOMS: atom_id res chain seq x y z
N MET A 1 11.46 -17.71 -11.48
CA MET A 1 10.33 -16.93 -10.93
C MET A 1 10.89 -15.53 -10.69
N ILE A 2 10.43 -14.50 -11.40
CA ILE A 2 10.92 -13.13 -11.15
C ILE A 2 10.53 -12.75 -9.72
N ILE A 3 11.53 -12.54 -8.86
CA ILE A 3 11.40 -12.26 -7.42
C ILE A 3 10.77 -10.87 -7.17
N ASN A 4 10.56 -10.08 -8.23
CA ASN A 4 10.22 -8.66 -8.15
C ASN A 4 8.72 -8.33 -8.28
N LYS A 5 7.86 -9.34 -8.50
CA LYS A 5 6.40 -9.14 -8.47
C LYS A 5 5.96 -8.79 -7.05
N ARG A 6 5.18 -7.72 -6.91
CA ARG A 6 4.49 -7.36 -5.67
C ARG A 6 3.09 -7.94 -5.66
N GLU A 7 2.69 -8.43 -4.49
CA GLU A 7 1.29 -8.79 -4.25
C GLU A 7 0.39 -7.54 -4.30
N LEU A 8 -0.87 -7.72 -4.71
CA LEU A 8 -1.82 -6.61 -4.87
C LEU A 8 -1.97 -5.80 -3.56
N LYS A 9 -2.14 -6.50 -2.43
CA LYS A 9 -2.26 -5.88 -1.10
C LYS A 9 -0.99 -5.14 -0.65
N GLN A 10 0.18 -5.55 -1.14
CA GLN A 10 1.46 -4.89 -0.83
C GLN A 10 1.67 -3.64 -1.69
N THR A 11 0.95 -3.53 -2.80
CA THR A 11 1.01 -2.40 -3.72
C THR A 11 0.26 -1.19 -3.17
N LEU A 12 -0.87 -1.42 -2.51
CA LEU A 12 -1.70 -0.38 -1.94
C LEU A 12 -1.09 0.21 -0.66
N ASN A 13 -1.31 1.51 -0.44
CA ASN A 13 -1.01 2.13 0.84
C ASN A 13 -1.81 1.44 1.96
N ARG A 14 -1.17 1.11 3.09
CA ARG A 14 -1.79 0.36 4.20
C ARG A 14 -3.04 1.03 4.78
N VAL A 15 -3.09 2.36 4.77
CA VAL A 15 -4.25 3.12 5.27
C VAL A 15 -5.37 3.08 4.23
N TYR A 16 -5.04 3.33 2.96
CA TYR A 16 -6.01 3.24 1.86
C TYR A 16 -6.60 1.82 1.70
N LEU A 17 -5.80 0.78 1.94
CA LEU A 17 -6.25 -0.61 1.97
C LEU A 17 -7.39 -0.83 2.98
N LYS A 18 -7.44 -0.07 4.08
CA LYS A 18 -8.48 -0.18 5.12
C LYS A 18 -9.74 0.64 4.82
N ILE A 19 -9.66 1.64 3.92
CA ILE A 19 -10.81 2.45 3.55
C ILE A 19 -11.76 1.59 2.72
N LYS A 20 -13.01 1.44 3.16
CA LYS A 20 -14.02 0.69 2.40
C LYS A 20 -14.78 1.66 1.49
N PRO A 21 -14.74 1.47 0.17
CA PRO A 21 -15.68 2.12 -0.74
C PRO A 21 -17.10 1.70 -0.39
N ASP A 22 -18.06 2.57 -0.66
CA ASP A 22 -19.48 2.23 -0.52
C ASP A 22 -19.90 1.19 -1.57
N THR A 23 -21.01 0.51 -1.29
CA THR A 23 -21.51 -0.58 -2.12
C THR A 23 -21.89 -0.14 -3.53
N GLU A 24 -22.45 1.07 -3.68
CA GLU A 24 -22.89 1.60 -4.98
C GLU A 24 -21.67 1.82 -5.89
N THR A 25 -20.60 2.40 -5.36
CA THR A 25 -19.33 2.59 -6.06
C THR A 25 -18.75 1.27 -6.59
N ILE A 26 -18.78 0.21 -5.78
CA ILE A 26 -18.29 -1.12 -6.20
C ILE A 26 -19.21 -1.74 -7.26
N GLN A 27 -20.52 -1.55 -7.16
CA GLN A 27 -21.46 -2.03 -8.19
C GLN A 27 -21.24 -1.32 -9.53
N VAL A 28 -21.02 -0.01 -9.52
CA VAL A 28 -20.69 0.76 -10.73
C VAL A 28 -19.38 0.28 -11.35
N PHE A 29 -18.36 0.06 -10.53
CA PHE A 29 -17.09 -0.52 -10.99
C PHE A 29 -17.28 -1.88 -11.64
N GLN A 30 -18.00 -2.79 -10.97
CA GLN A 30 -18.27 -4.13 -11.50
C GLN A 30 -19.02 -4.06 -12.83
N ALA A 31 -20.05 -3.23 -12.94
CA ALA A 31 -20.82 -3.06 -14.17
C ALA A 31 -19.94 -2.52 -15.32
N ASN A 32 -19.13 -1.49 -15.05
CA ASN A 32 -18.22 -0.92 -16.04
C ASN A 32 -17.13 -1.91 -16.47
N LEU A 33 -16.59 -2.70 -15.53
CA LEU A 33 -15.59 -3.73 -15.80
C LEU A 33 -16.17 -4.85 -16.66
N THR A 34 -17.35 -5.35 -16.33
CA THR A 34 -18.06 -6.35 -17.14
C THR A 34 -18.27 -5.84 -18.56
N ARG A 35 -18.76 -4.60 -18.70
CA ARG A 35 -18.98 -3.98 -20.02
C ARG A 35 -17.67 -3.88 -20.84
N LEU A 36 -16.56 -3.51 -20.22
CA LEU A 36 -15.25 -3.46 -20.88
C LEU A 36 -14.86 -4.85 -21.41
N LEU A 37 -14.98 -5.88 -20.57
CA LEU A 37 -14.57 -7.25 -20.90
C LEU A 37 -15.47 -7.89 -21.97
N GLU A 38 -16.76 -7.58 -21.99
CA GLU A 38 -17.71 -8.05 -23.00
C GLU A 38 -17.51 -7.37 -24.36
N GLN A 39 -17.10 -6.10 -24.38
CA GLN A 39 -16.98 -5.33 -25.62
C GLN A 39 -15.59 -5.39 -26.26
N CYS A 40 -14.54 -5.66 -25.47
CA CYS A 40 -13.19 -5.78 -26.01
C CYS A 40 -13.10 -6.95 -27.01
N ASP A 41 -12.46 -6.71 -28.15
CA ASP A 41 -12.40 -7.67 -29.25
C ASP A 41 -11.05 -7.63 -29.94
N SER A 42 -10.33 -8.76 -29.88
CA SER A 42 -9.03 -8.97 -30.53
C SER A 42 -9.05 -8.79 -32.05
N LYS A 43 -10.22 -8.91 -32.70
CA LYS A 43 -10.39 -8.70 -34.14
C LYS A 43 -10.50 -7.23 -34.52
N LYS A 44 -10.78 -6.36 -33.56
CA LYS A 44 -10.84 -4.90 -33.76
C LYS A 44 -9.44 -4.29 -33.67
N SER A 45 -9.33 -3.03 -34.09
CA SER A 45 -8.07 -2.29 -33.99
C SER A 45 -7.67 -2.09 -32.52
N GLU A 46 -6.38 -1.84 -32.29
CA GLU A 46 -5.87 -1.46 -30.97
C GLU A 46 -6.52 -0.16 -30.50
N GLU A 47 -6.67 0.82 -31.41
CA GLU A 47 -7.35 2.09 -31.14
C GLU A 47 -8.81 1.92 -30.68
N PHE A 48 -9.56 1.00 -31.29
CA PHE A 48 -10.94 0.70 -30.88
C PHE A 48 -10.98 0.22 -29.43
N ASN A 49 -10.13 -0.75 -29.08
CA ASN A 49 -10.08 -1.32 -27.74
C ASN A 49 -9.53 -0.31 -26.72
N LYS A 50 -8.60 0.55 -27.12
CA LYS A 50 -8.10 1.64 -26.29
C LYS A 50 -9.20 2.64 -25.93
N ASN A 51 -10.10 2.96 -26.86
CA ASN A 51 -11.26 3.81 -26.55
C ASN A 51 -12.17 3.17 -25.50
N LEU A 52 -12.41 1.86 -25.56
CA LEU A 52 -13.17 1.14 -24.51
C LEU A 52 -12.48 1.23 -23.15
N LEU A 53 -11.15 1.11 -23.11
CA LEU A 53 -10.36 1.27 -21.88
C LEU A 53 -10.48 2.70 -21.32
N ILE A 54 -10.40 3.72 -22.18
CA ILE A 54 -10.59 5.13 -21.80
C ILE A 54 -11.99 5.34 -21.21
N ASP A 55 -13.03 4.82 -21.86
CA ASP A 55 -14.41 4.91 -21.40
C ASP A 55 -14.62 4.22 -20.06
N PHE A 56 -14.01 3.05 -19.86
CA PHE A 56 -14.03 2.36 -18.57
C PHE A 56 -13.38 3.20 -17.47
N LEU A 57 -12.17 3.72 -17.69
CA LEU A 57 -11.46 4.52 -16.70
C LEU A 57 -12.25 5.79 -16.36
N LYS A 58 -12.72 6.53 -17.36
CA LYS A 58 -13.53 7.75 -17.17
C LYS A 58 -14.78 7.45 -16.34
N ASN A 59 -15.63 6.55 -16.84
CA ASN A 59 -16.94 6.26 -16.24
C ASN A 59 -16.85 5.61 -14.85
N THR A 60 -15.69 5.06 -14.47
CA THR A 60 -15.51 4.46 -13.15
C THR A 60 -14.88 5.42 -12.15
N TYR A 61 -13.92 6.25 -12.57
CA TYR A 61 -13.01 6.91 -11.62
C TYR A 61 -12.73 8.39 -11.93
N TYR A 62 -12.54 8.71 -13.21
CA TYR A 62 -11.78 9.91 -13.59
C TYR A 62 -12.63 10.99 -14.27
N THR A 63 -13.87 10.68 -14.63
CA THR A 63 -14.82 11.65 -15.21
C THR A 63 -14.89 12.91 -14.36
N ASP A 64 -14.85 14.06 -15.03
CA ASP A 64 -14.92 15.40 -14.45
C ASP A 64 -13.87 15.73 -13.38
N ARG A 65 -12.85 14.89 -13.17
CA ARG A 65 -11.78 15.10 -12.16
C ARG A 65 -10.39 15.10 -12.74
N TYR A 66 -10.16 14.36 -13.84
CA TYR A 66 -8.85 14.24 -14.46
C TYR A 66 -8.96 14.17 -15.97
N PHE A 67 -7.99 14.76 -16.67
CA PHE A 67 -7.92 14.65 -18.12
C PHE A 67 -7.29 13.32 -18.52
N ILE A 68 -7.97 12.58 -19.38
CA ILE A 68 -7.54 11.29 -19.92
C ILE A 68 -7.65 11.31 -21.44
N ASN A 69 -6.53 11.14 -22.13
CA ASN A 69 -6.47 11.06 -23.58
C ASN A 69 -5.13 10.48 -24.06
N THR A 70 -5.01 10.28 -25.38
CA THR A 70 -3.72 10.12 -26.06
C THR A 70 -2.89 11.40 -25.94
N LYS A 71 -1.56 11.28 -25.92
CA LYS A 71 -0.64 12.44 -25.94
C LYS A 71 0.49 12.15 -26.93
N GLU A 72 0.51 12.87 -28.05
CA GLU A 72 1.52 12.72 -29.10
C GLU A 72 1.66 11.27 -29.59
N ARG A 73 2.76 10.59 -29.23
CA ARG A 73 3.04 9.18 -29.55
C ARG A 73 2.86 8.24 -28.36
N ILE A 74 2.39 8.75 -27.23
CA ILE A 74 2.01 7.96 -26.06
C ILE A 74 0.57 7.51 -26.26
N ASP A 75 0.33 6.21 -26.16
CA ASP A 75 -0.99 5.62 -26.42
C ASP A 75 -2.08 6.26 -25.57
N LEU A 76 -1.83 6.40 -24.27
CA LEU A 76 -2.79 6.94 -23.31
C LEU A 76 -2.07 7.52 -22.09
N VAL A 77 -2.55 8.65 -21.61
CA VAL A 77 -2.09 9.28 -20.37
C VAL A 77 -3.25 9.67 -19.47
N ILE A 78 -2.99 9.69 -18.16
CA ILE A 78 -3.83 10.36 -17.15
C ILE A 78 -3.04 11.55 -16.63
N HIS A 79 -3.62 12.74 -16.73
CA HIS A 79 -3.02 13.96 -16.20
C HIS A 79 -3.32 14.12 -14.70
N ASN A 80 -2.44 14.82 -13.99
CA ASN A 80 -2.59 15.05 -12.55
C ASN A 80 -3.77 15.98 -12.19
N ASN A 81 -4.38 16.66 -13.17
CA ASN A 81 -5.58 17.50 -13.01
C ASN A 81 -6.51 17.38 -14.23
N GLN A 82 -7.60 18.16 -14.25
CA GLN A 82 -8.59 18.23 -15.33
C GLN A 82 -8.10 18.91 -16.63
N ASP A 83 -6.93 19.58 -16.61
CA ASP A 83 -6.40 20.33 -17.76
C ASP A 83 -5.40 19.48 -18.55
N VAL A 84 -5.52 19.48 -19.88
CA VAL A 84 -4.57 18.87 -20.82
C VAL A 84 -3.14 19.44 -20.67
N LYS A 85 -3.00 20.66 -20.16
CA LYS A 85 -1.68 21.28 -19.88
C LYS A 85 -1.10 20.85 -18.55
N SER A 86 -1.88 20.22 -17.67
CA SER A 86 -1.35 19.75 -16.39
C SER A 86 -0.38 18.58 -16.62
N PRO A 87 0.61 18.37 -15.74
CA PRO A 87 1.60 17.33 -15.95
C PRO A 87 0.99 15.92 -16.02
N VAL A 88 1.57 15.06 -16.84
CA VAL A 88 1.17 13.65 -16.93
C VAL A 88 1.52 12.94 -15.62
N GLY A 89 0.52 12.27 -15.03
CA GLY A 89 0.67 11.47 -13.81
C GLY A 89 0.81 9.97 -14.09
N VAL A 90 0.13 9.45 -15.13
CA VAL A 90 0.20 8.04 -15.50
C VAL A 90 0.41 7.90 -17.00
N ILE A 91 1.32 7.02 -17.40
CA ILE A 91 1.62 6.69 -18.79
C ILE A 91 1.18 5.26 -19.06
N PHE A 92 0.46 5.04 -20.16
CA PHE A 92 0.04 3.72 -20.62
C PHE A 92 0.68 3.39 -21.96
N GLU A 93 1.12 2.14 -22.09
CA GLU A 93 1.32 1.47 -23.37
C GLU A 93 0.24 0.38 -23.47
N THR A 94 -0.61 0.51 -24.47
CA THR A 94 -1.75 -0.40 -24.66
C THR A 94 -1.44 -1.40 -25.75
N LYS A 95 -1.89 -2.64 -25.58
CA LYS A 95 -1.79 -3.68 -26.62
C LYS A 95 -3.15 -4.25 -26.94
N LYS A 96 -3.27 -4.85 -28.12
CA LYS A 96 -4.48 -5.59 -28.49
C LYS A 96 -4.87 -6.63 -27.43
N PRO A 97 -6.17 -6.74 -27.08
CA PRO A 97 -6.68 -7.68 -26.09
C PRO A 97 -6.69 -9.11 -26.63
N THR A 98 -5.52 -9.72 -26.75
CA THR A 98 -5.37 -11.13 -27.15
C THR A 98 -5.43 -12.02 -25.92
N ARG A 99 -6.14 -13.15 -26.04
CA ARG A 99 -6.10 -14.19 -25.00
C ARG A 99 -4.83 -15.04 -25.06
N THR A 100 -4.12 -15.00 -26.19
CA THR A 100 -2.81 -15.62 -26.37
C THR A 100 -1.67 -14.67 -25.96
N ILE A 101 -0.50 -15.25 -25.67
CA ILE A 101 0.71 -14.51 -25.32
C ILE A 101 1.08 -13.57 -26.47
N ASN A 102 1.14 -12.27 -26.18
CA ASN A 102 1.68 -11.27 -27.10
C ASN A 102 3.19 -11.14 -26.82
N ALA A 103 4.01 -11.35 -27.85
CA ALA A 103 5.47 -11.28 -27.71
C ALA A 103 5.98 -9.87 -27.31
N GLU A 104 5.22 -8.81 -27.59
CA GLU A 104 5.57 -7.44 -27.21
C GLU A 104 5.21 -7.12 -25.74
N MET A 105 4.28 -7.87 -25.12
CA MET A 105 3.84 -7.67 -23.74
C MET A 105 4.86 -8.23 -22.73
N PRO A 106 5.08 -7.56 -21.59
CA PRO A 106 5.86 -8.11 -20.49
C PRO A 106 5.27 -9.44 -20.03
N ARG A 107 6.14 -10.30 -19.49
CA ARG A 107 5.76 -11.58 -18.87
C ARG A 107 6.44 -11.74 -17.52
N LEU A 108 5.86 -12.58 -16.67
CA LEU A 108 6.40 -12.91 -15.35
C LEU A 108 7.78 -13.58 -15.36
N ASP A 109 8.23 -14.06 -16.51
CA ASP A 109 9.56 -14.63 -16.75
C ASP A 109 10.42 -13.75 -17.67
N HIS A 110 9.87 -12.69 -18.26
CA HIS A 110 10.53 -11.87 -19.26
C HIS A 110 9.92 -10.47 -19.35
N LEU A 111 10.46 -9.52 -18.58
CA LEU A 111 9.97 -8.13 -18.54
C LEU A 111 10.54 -7.22 -19.65
N ASN A 112 11.74 -7.51 -20.16
CA ASN A 112 12.40 -6.66 -21.16
C ASN A 112 11.82 -6.87 -22.56
N THR A 113 10.58 -6.43 -22.74
CA THR A 113 9.85 -6.53 -24.01
C THR A 113 9.70 -5.16 -24.63
N LYS A 114 9.27 -5.15 -25.90
CA LYS A 114 9.06 -3.92 -26.65
C LYS A 114 8.12 -2.94 -25.93
N ALA A 115 7.02 -3.40 -25.34
CA ALA A 115 6.12 -2.52 -24.59
C ALA A 115 6.79 -1.87 -23.37
N PHE A 116 7.66 -2.60 -22.66
CA PHE A 116 8.41 -2.03 -21.54
C PHE A 116 9.49 -1.05 -22.02
N GLN A 117 10.15 -1.34 -23.14
CA GLN A 117 11.10 -0.42 -23.81
C GLN A 117 10.40 0.86 -24.28
N GLN A 118 9.15 0.77 -24.75
CA GLN A 118 8.29 1.92 -25.08
C GLN A 118 8.00 2.77 -23.84
N LEU A 119 7.66 2.16 -22.70
CA LEU A 119 7.50 2.92 -21.44
C LEU A 119 8.76 3.68 -21.04
N VAL A 120 9.95 3.08 -21.19
CA VAL A 120 11.23 3.78 -20.90
C VAL A 120 11.41 4.99 -21.83
N LEU A 121 11.09 4.86 -23.11
CA LEU A 121 11.14 5.98 -24.06
C LEU A 121 10.17 7.10 -23.66
N TYR A 122 8.91 6.75 -23.36
CA TYR A 122 7.89 7.74 -22.98
C TYR A 122 8.23 8.43 -21.67
N PHE A 123 8.72 7.68 -20.68
CA PHE A 123 9.21 8.22 -19.43
C PHE A 123 10.32 9.26 -19.67
N LEU A 124 11.34 8.92 -20.45
CA LEU A 124 12.46 9.83 -20.70
C LEU A 124 12.03 11.08 -21.47
N ARG A 125 11.08 10.98 -22.41
CA ARG A 125 10.50 12.16 -23.08
C ARG A 125 9.80 13.09 -22.10
N GLU A 126 8.88 12.58 -21.30
CA GLU A 126 8.20 13.38 -20.27
C GLU A 126 9.22 14.00 -19.31
N ARG A 127 10.16 13.18 -18.82
CA ARG A 127 11.05 13.58 -17.74
C ARG A 127 12.18 14.51 -18.18
N VAL A 128 12.77 14.26 -19.35
CA VAL A 128 13.96 14.96 -19.87
C VAL A 128 13.55 16.08 -20.83
N THR A 129 12.62 15.85 -21.74
CA THR A 129 12.19 16.86 -22.74
C THR A 129 11.18 17.81 -22.11
N ASP A 130 10.08 17.28 -21.57
CA ASP A 130 8.98 18.09 -21.04
C ASP A 130 9.21 18.55 -19.59
N LYS A 131 10.31 18.11 -18.97
CA LYS A 131 10.69 18.45 -17.59
C LYS A 131 9.62 18.08 -16.56
N ASN A 132 8.82 17.06 -16.84
CA ASN A 132 7.77 16.57 -15.96
C ASN A 132 8.39 15.79 -14.78
N LEU A 133 8.17 16.26 -13.55
CA LEU A 133 8.65 15.63 -12.31
C LEU A 133 7.56 14.80 -11.60
N GLU A 134 6.37 14.71 -12.19
CA GLU A 134 5.16 14.30 -11.49
C GLU A 134 4.57 12.98 -12.00
N ILE A 135 5.33 12.20 -12.77
CA ILE A 135 4.95 10.86 -13.19
C ILE A 135 4.89 9.96 -11.96
N LYS A 136 3.72 9.37 -11.71
CA LYS A 136 3.43 8.52 -10.55
C LYS A 136 3.53 7.04 -10.89
N HIS A 137 2.98 6.63 -12.03
CA HIS A 137 2.95 5.24 -12.48
C HIS A 137 3.10 5.11 -14.00
N LEU A 138 3.60 3.97 -14.44
CA LEU A 138 3.64 3.57 -15.84
C LEU A 138 3.02 2.18 -15.98
N ILE A 139 2.24 1.97 -17.03
CA ILE A 139 1.38 0.79 -17.16
C ILE A 139 1.51 0.19 -18.55
N VAL A 140 1.71 -1.13 -18.61
CA VAL A 140 1.46 -1.90 -19.82
C VAL A 140 0.20 -2.72 -19.62
N THR A 141 -0.74 -2.66 -20.56
CA THR A 141 -1.94 -3.50 -20.51
C THR A 141 -2.47 -3.89 -21.87
N ASN A 142 -3.07 -5.06 -21.96
CA ASN A 142 -3.91 -5.46 -23.08
C ASN A 142 -5.39 -5.57 -22.70
N ILE A 143 -5.86 -4.76 -21.74
CA ILE A 143 -7.15 -4.85 -21.05
C ILE A 143 -7.23 -6.02 -20.07
N TYR A 144 -6.84 -7.23 -20.47
CA TYR A 144 -6.91 -8.41 -19.60
C TYR A 144 -5.79 -8.43 -18.56
N GLU A 145 -4.55 -8.29 -19.01
CA GLU A 145 -3.36 -8.39 -18.19
C GLU A 145 -2.76 -7.01 -17.95
N TRP A 146 -2.32 -6.77 -16.73
CA TRP A 146 -1.85 -5.46 -16.27
C TRP A 146 -0.48 -5.58 -15.62
N PHE A 147 0.47 -4.78 -16.09
CA PHE A 147 1.77 -4.56 -15.46
C PHE A 147 1.87 -3.10 -15.06
N ILE A 148 1.94 -2.84 -13.76
CA ILE A 148 1.98 -1.49 -13.20
C ILE A 148 3.31 -1.28 -12.50
N PHE A 149 3.99 -0.19 -12.86
CA PHE A 149 5.30 0.17 -12.34
C PHE A 149 5.22 1.52 -11.62
N ASP A 150 5.83 1.61 -10.43
CA ASP A 150 5.97 2.89 -9.73
C ASP A 150 6.96 3.79 -10.49
N GLY A 151 6.56 5.02 -10.79
CA GLY A 151 7.41 6.00 -11.48
C GLY A 151 8.73 6.27 -10.76
N LYS A 152 8.78 6.06 -9.43
CA LYS A 152 10.02 6.16 -8.65
C LYS A 152 11.09 5.17 -9.11
N ILE A 153 10.70 3.98 -9.57
CA ILE A 153 11.63 2.98 -10.11
C ILE A 153 12.27 3.48 -11.40
N PHE A 154 11.51 4.19 -12.23
CA PHE A 154 12.02 4.77 -13.47
C PHE A 154 12.98 5.94 -13.20
N GLU A 155 12.67 6.76 -12.19
CA GLU A 155 13.59 7.81 -11.71
C GLU A 155 14.93 7.22 -11.23
N GLU A 156 14.87 6.19 -10.37
CA GLU A 156 16.05 5.58 -9.75
C GLU A 156 16.91 4.78 -10.73
N LEU A 157 16.28 4.02 -11.64
CA LEU A 157 17.00 3.08 -12.51
C LEU A 157 17.36 3.65 -13.88
N PHE A 158 16.52 4.55 -14.44
CA PHE A 158 16.70 5.05 -15.80
C PHE A 158 17.11 6.53 -15.83
N PHE A 159 16.40 7.43 -15.15
CA PHE A 159 16.76 8.86 -15.18
C PHE A 159 18.07 9.15 -14.43
N ALA A 160 18.30 8.50 -13.28
CA ALA A 160 19.56 8.66 -12.55
C ALA A 160 20.78 8.12 -13.32
N ASN A 161 20.57 7.25 -14.31
CA ASN A 161 21.62 6.74 -15.18
C ASN A 161 22.01 7.79 -16.23
N LYS A 162 23.01 8.61 -15.91
CA LYS A 162 23.52 9.67 -16.79
C LYS A 162 23.93 9.17 -18.17
N ALA A 163 24.49 7.97 -18.28
CA ALA A 163 24.89 7.42 -19.56
C ALA A 163 23.67 7.13 -20.46
N LEU A 164 22.61 6.54 -19.89
CA LEU A 164 21.35 6.34 -20.60
C LEU A 164 20.71 7.67 -21.01
N VAL A 165 20.66 8.65 -20.10
CA VAL A 165 20.09 9.97 -20.41
C VAL A 165 20.86 10.66 -21.53
N ASN A 166 22.20 10.59 -21.54
CA ASN A 166 23.00 11.15 -22.62
C ASN A 166 22.72 10.44 -23.96
N GLN A 167 22.66 9.11 -23.98
CA GLN A 167 22.29 8.35 -25.18
C GLN A 167 20.89 8.70 -25.69
N PHE A 168 19.93 8.91 -24.79
CA PHE A 168 18.59 9.38 -25.12
C PHE A 168 18.62 10.78 -25.75
N CYS A 169 19.37 11.73 -25.19
CA CYS A 169 19.52 13.07 -25.78
C CYS A 169 20.16 13.00 -27.18
N ASP A 170 21.23 12.21 -27.34
CA ASP A 170 21.87 11.99 -28.65
C ASP A 170 20.89 11.38 -29.67
N PHE A 171 20.00 10.47 -29.22
CA PHE A 171 18.95 9.89 -30.05
C PHE A 171 17.90 10.93 -30.48
N GLU A 172 17.34 11.69 -29.54
CA GLU A 172 16.31 12.69 -29.82
C GLU A 172 16.84 13.87 -30.67
N GLU A 173 18.13 14.21 -30.52
CA GLU A 173 18.80 15.25 -31.32
C GLU A 173 19.37 14.71 -32.65
N GLY A 174 19.15 13.43 -32.96
CA GLY A 174 19.55 12.81 -34.22
C GLY A 174 21.06 12.66 -34.44
N ARG A 175 21.86 12.65 -33.37
CA ARG A 175 23.31 12.42 -33.42
C ARG A 175 23.72 10.96 -33.62
N LEU A 176 22.82 10.03 -33.37
CA LEU A 176 23.09 8.60 -33.53
C LEU A 176 22.87 8.12 -34.96
N SER A 177 23.29 6.88 -35.23
CA SER A 177 23.21 6.25 -36.56
C SER A 177 21.79 6.08 -37.11
N SER A 178 20.76 6.27 -36.29
CA SER A 178 19.35 6.19 -36.70
C SER A 178 18.45 6.98 -35.74
N THR A 179 17.41 7.61 -36.28
CA THR A 179 16.36 8.32 -35.54
C THR A 179 15.08 7.48 -35.37
N LYS A 180 15.09 6.23 -35.85
CA LYS A 180 13.93 5.33 -35.74
C LYS A 180 13.79 4.84 -34.30
N THR A 181 12.57 4.76 -33.80
CA THR A 181 12.27 4.26 -32.45
C THR A 181 12.74 2.82 -32.24
N ASP A 182 12.70 1.97 -33.26
CA ASP A 182 13.24 0.60 -33.18
C ASP A 182 14.74 0.57 -32.83
N PHE A 183 15.50 1.56 -33.30
CA PHE A 183 16.90 1.70 -32.92
C PHE A 183 17.05 2.02 -31.44
N PHE A 184 16.23 2.96 -30.92
CA PHE A 184 16.22 3.24 -29.48
C PHE A 184 15.86 1.99 -28.66
N TYR A 185 14.84 1.25 -29.08
CA TYR A 185 14.41 0.03 -28.38
C TYR A 185 15.53 -0.99 -28.27
N GLN A 186 16.15 -1.36 -29.40
CA GLN A 186 17.15 -2.44 -29.45
C GLN A 186 18.54 -2.02 -28.97
N GLN A 187 18.96 -0.79 -29.24
CA GLN A 187 20.36 -0.37 -29.01
C GLN A 187 20.55 0.42 -27.72
N ILE A 188 19.47 0.97 -27.14
CA ILE A 188 19.54 1.87 -25.97
C ILE A 188 18.71 1.30 -24.81
N ALA A 189 17.40 1.14 -25.01
CA ALA A 189 16.50 0.71 -23.95
C ALA A 189 16.78 -0.74 -23.53
N GLU A 190 16.83 -1.68 -24.48
CA GLU A 190 17.04 -3.09 -24.20
C GLU A 190 18.32 -3.35 -23.38
N PRO A 191 19.52 -2.83 -23.75
CA PRO A 191 20.72 -3.01 -22.93
C PRO A 191 20.63 -2.34 -21.56
N ALA A 192 19.95 -1.19 -21.45
CA ALA A 192 19.78 -0.48 -20.18
C ALA A 192 18.88 -1.27 -19.22
N ILE A 193 17.77 -1.80 -19.72
CA ILE A 193 16.81 -2.61 -18.95
C ILE A 193 17.47 -3.91 -18.49
N THR A 194 18.19 -4.61 -19.37
CA THR A 194 18.86 -5.88 -19.03
C THR A 194 19.81 -5.75 -17.84
N LYS A 195 20.50 -4.61 -17.69
CA LYS A 195 21.42 -4.36 -16.57
C LYS A 195 20.73 -4.23 -15.21
N VAL A 196 19.46 -3.82 -15.19
CA VAL A 196 18.71 -3.51 -13.96
C VAL A 196 17.47 -4.38 -13.79
N ILE A 197 17.27 -5.40 -14.63
CA ILE A 197 16.05 -6.20 -14.70
C ILE A 197 15.64 -6.80 -13.35
N GLU A 198 16.62 -7.26 -12.57
CA GLU A 198 16.42 -7.84 -11.24
C GLU A 198 16.04 -6.81 -10.16
N GLN A 199 16.07 -5.51 -10.46
CA GLN A 199 15.67 -4.44 -9.53
C GLN A 199 14.29 -3.88 -9.85
N ILE A 200 13.72 -4.22 -11.02
CA ILE A 200 12.45 -3.67 -11.49
C ILE A 200 11.30 -4.36 -10.77
N LYS A 201 10.75 -3.68 -9.75
CA LYS A 201 9.56 -4.12 -9.02
C LYS A 201 8.31 -3.68 -9.74
N PHE A 202 7.30 -4.54 -9.76
CA PHE A 202 6.05 -4.27 -10.47
C PHE A 202 4.87 -4.97 -9.82
N THR A 203 3.68 -4.46 -10.10
CA THR A 203 2.41 -5.07 -9.73
C THR A 203 1.83 -5.73 -10.96
N HIS A 204 1.31 -6.95 -10.79
CA HIS A 204 0.73 -7.72 -11.88
C HIS A 204 -0.57 -8.40 -11.45
N PHE A 205 -1.57 -8.31 -12.33
CA PHE A 205 -2.80 -9.09 -12.25
C PHE A 205 -3.36 -9.37 -13.65
N ASP A 206 -4.17 -10.41 -13.74
CA ASP A 206 -4.83 -10.84 -14.96
C ASP A 206 -6.33 -11.02 -14.72
N LEU A 207 -7.13 -10.18 -15.38
CA LEU A 207 -8.59 -10.18 -15.27
C LEU A 207 -9.23 -11.44 -15.89
N ARG A 208 -8.50 -12.26 -16.62
CA ARG A 208 -8.98 -13.59 -17.05
C ARG A 208 -9.11 -14.55 -15.86
N GLU A 209 -8.41 -14.28 -14.78
CA GLU A 209 -8.42 -15.04 -13.52
C GLU A 209 -9.17 -14.28 -12.43
N LEU A 210 -10.19 -13.47 -12.80
CA LEU A 210 -10.90 -12.59 -11.88
C LEU A 210 -11.47 -13.30 -10.64
N GLU A 211 -11.85 -14.58 -10.78
CA GLU A 211 -12.31 -15.45 -9.68
C GLU A 211 -11.26 -15.67 -8.59
N ASN A 212 -9.97 -15.54 -8.92
CA ASN A 212 -8.84 -15.66 -7.99
C ASN A 212 -8.38 -14.30 -7.45
N LEU A 213 -8.98 -13.20 -7.90
CA LEU A 213 -8.61 -11.83 -7.53
C LEU A 213 -9.63 -11.23 -6.56
N ASP A 214 -9.15 -10.42 -5.62
CA ASP A 214 -10.02 -9.60 -4.80
C ASP A 214 -10.47 -8.37 -5.60
N LEU A 215 -11.74 -8.34 -5.99
CA LEU A 215 -12.32 -7.25 -6.79
C LEU A 215 -12.09 -5.87 -6.15
N LEU A 216 -12.06 -5.81 -4.81
CA LEU A 216 -11.80 -4.57 -4.09
C LEU A 216 -10.35 -4.10 -4.26
N ASP A 217 -9.39 -5.03 -4.32
CA ASP A 217 -7.99 -4.69 -4.57
C ASP A 217 -7.83 -4.16 -5.99
N ILE A 218 -8.47 -4.76 -6.99
CA ILE A 218 -8.46 -4.27 -8.38
C ILE A 218 -9.07 -2.88 -8.49
N TYR A 219 -10.23 -2.67 -7.83
CA TYR A 219 -10.87 -1.36 -7.76
C TYR A 219 -9.90 -0.29 -7.24
N LYS A 220 -9.25 -0.59 -6.10
CA LYS A 220 -8.32 0.33 -5.43
C LYS A 220 -7.04 0.55 -6.23
N ILE A 221 -6.54 -0.45 -6.93
CA ILE A 221 -5.30 -0.31 -7.72
C ILE A 221 -5.54 0.60 -8.92
N LEU A 222 -6.72 0.57 -9.54
CA LEU A 222 -7.02 1.40 -10.70
C LEU A 222 -7.56 2.80 -10.34
N SER A 223 -7.78 3.07 -9.06
CA SER A 223 -8.32 4.32 -8.56
C SER A 223 -7.34 5.49 -8.64
N PRO A 224 -7.83 6.73 -8.66
CA PRO A 224 -6.98 7.92 -8.65
C PRO A 224 -6.18 8.04 -7.35
N GLU A 225 -6.71 7.60 -6.20
CA GLU A 225 -5.97 7.63 -4.93
C GLU A 225 -4.69 6.79 -5.00
N HIS A 226 -4.73 5.66 -5.71
CA HIS A 226 -3.54 4.85 -5.94
C HIS A 226 -2.70 5.38 -7.12
N LEU A 227 -3.27 5.43 -8.32
CA LEU A 227 -2.52 5.71 -9.54
C LEU A 227 -1.95 7.13 -9.59
N LEU A 228 -2.62 8.12 -9.00
CA LEU A 228 -2.13 9.50 -8.92
C LEU A 228 -1.52 9.84 -7.54
N LYS A 229 -1.44 8.86 -6.63
CA LYS A 229 -0.90 9.00 -5.27
C LYS A 229 -1.54 10.17 -4.50
N LEU A 230 -2.87 10.30 -4.61
CA LEU A 230 -3.60 11.39 -3.96
C LEU A 230 -3.66 11.18 -2.44
N PRO A 231 -3.73 12.28 -1.66
CA PRO A 231 -4.09 12.19 -0.26
C PRO A 231 -5.53 11.66 -0.13
N PHE A 232 -5.76 10.82 0.87
CA PHE A 232 -7.09 10.29 1.24
C PHE A 232 -7.48 10.76 2.64
N VAL A 233 -8.76 10.68 3.01
CA VAL A 233 -9.33 11.29 4.24
C VAL A 233 -8.58 10.93 5.55
N ASN A 234 -7.89 9.79 5.57
CA ASN A 234 -7.04 9.34 6.70
C ASN A 234 -5.53 9.51 6.45
N ASP A 235 -5.11 10.46 5.62
CA ASP A 235 -3.70 10.80 5.55
C ASP A 235 -3.32 11.46 6.88
N ASN A 236 -2.47 10.79 7.67
CA ASN A 236 -2.05 11.18 9.04
C ASN A 236 -1.43 12.59 9.14
N ASN A 237 -1.30 13.29 8.01
CA ASN A 237 -0.83 14.67 7.91
C ASN A 237 -1.95 15.72 7.93
N THR A 238 -3.22 15.32 7.97
CA THR A 238 -4.35 16.26 8.09
C THR A 238 -4.80 16.33 9.54
N LEU A 239 -4.53 17.45 10.22
CA LEU A 239 -4.98 17.70 11.60
C LEU A 239 -6.50 17.54 11.70
N ASN A 240 -6.97 16.56 12.46
CA ASN A 240 -8.39 16.42 12.82
C ASN A 240 -8.76 17.60 13.73
N LYS A 241 -9.28 18.68 13.16
CA LYS A 241 -9.63 19.93 13.87
C LYS A 241 -10.59 19.70 15.04
N PRO A 242 -11.67 18.90 14.91
CA PRO A 242 -12.52 18.55 16.05
C PRO A 242 -11.75 17.95 17.23
N PHE A 243 -10.94 16.91 16.97
CA PHE A 243 -10.13 16.27 18.01
C PHE A 243 -9.09 17.23 18.62
N TYR A 244 -8.39 17.99 17.79
CA TYR A 244 -7.42 18.98 18.23
C TYR A 244 -8.06 20.06 19.13
N ASN A 245 -9.23 20.56 18.75
CA ASN A 245 -9.96 21.55 19.55
C ASN A 245 -10.46 20.96 20.88
N GLU A 246 -10.96 19.72 20.87
CA GLU A 246 -11.33 19.01 22.09
C GLU A 246 -10.13 18.79 23.01
N LEU A 247 -8.97 18.42 22.45
CA LEU A 247 -7.75 18.24 23.23
C LEU A 247 -7.32 19.55 23.90
N LEU A 248 -7.34 20.67 23.17
CA LEU A 248 -7.07 21.99 23.75
C LEU A 248 -8.09 22.31 24.86
N TYR A 249 -9.38 22.01 24.63
CA TYR A 249 -10.44 22.24 25.60
C TYR A 249 -10.23 21.45 26.91
N ILE A 250 -9.92 20.15 26.84
CA ILE A 250 -9.64 19.30 28.01
C ILE A 250 -8.46 19.84 28.81
N ILE A 251 -7.41 20.33 28.13
CA ILE A 251 -6.24 20.90 28.79
C ILE A 251 -6.56 22.27 29.44
N GLY A 252 -7.48 23.06 28.87
CA GLY A 252 -7.80 24.43 29.29
C GLY A 252 -7.14 25.51 28.41
N LEU A 253 -6.82 25.16 27.17
CA LEU A 253 -6.16 26.01 26.17
C LEU A 253 -7.08 26.32 24.99
N THR A 254 -6.72 27.33 24.21
CA THR A 254 -7.41 27.70 22.97
C THR A 254 -6.44 28.32 21.96
N GLU A 255 -6.82 28.36 20.68
CA GLU A 255 -6.09 29.11 19.65
C GLU A 255 -6.40 30.61 19.77
N ILE A 256 -5.36 31.42 19.92
CA ILE A 256 -5.42 32.87 19.95
C ILE A 256 -4.78 33.40 18.66
N LYS A 257 -5.45 34.34 17.99
CA LYS A 257 -4.85 35.09 16.88
C LYS A 257 -4.20 36.35 17.43
N ASP A 258 -2.88 36.46 17.30
CA ASP A 258 -2.13 37.67 17.62
C ASP A 258 -1.25 38.07 16.43
N LYS A 259 -1.39 39.31 15.97
CA LYS A 259 -0.63 39.90 14.85
C LYS A 259 -0.46 38.99 13.63
N GLY A 260 -1.52 38.26 13.26
CA GLY A 260 -1.54 37.35 12.11
C GLY A 260 -0.91 35.97 12.34
N LYS A 261 -0.35 35.70 13.53
CA LYS A 261 0.11 34.37 13.95
C LYS A 261 -0.96 33.69 14.81
N LYS A 262 -1.12 32.38 14.61
CA LYS A 262 -1.90 31.52 15.51
C LYS A 262 -0.99 31.08 16.66
N LEU A 263 -1.38 31.39 17.88
CA LEU A 263 -0.71 30.97 19.11
C LEU A 263 -1.67 30.08 19.91
N ILE A 264 -1.11 29.22 20.75
CA ILE A 264 -1.89 28.46 21.73
C ILE A 264 -1.72 29.18 23.06
N GLY A 265 -2.83 29.48 23.73
CA GLY A 265 -2.82 30.15 25.03
C GLY A 265 -3.92 29.64 25.93
N ARG A 266 -3.80 29.96 27.22
CA ARG A 266 -4.83 29.66 28.22
C ARG A 266 -6.13 30.37 27.87
N MET A 267 -7.26 29.72 28.16
CA MET A 267 -8.58 30.33 28.01
C MET A 267 -8.69 31.64 28.82
N LYS A 268 -9.46 32.58 28.28
CA LYS A 268 -9.74 33.86 28.94
C LYS A 268 -10.54 33.61 30.22
N GLU A 269 -10.42 34.50 31.21
CA GLU A 269 -11.01 34.32 32.55
C GLU A 269 -12.49 33.91 32.56
N GLY A 270 -13.32 34.43 31.64
CA GLY A 270 -14.74 34.05 31.55
C GLY A 270 -15.04 32.73 30.84
N ASP A 271 -14.07 32.18 30.11
CA ASP A 271 -14.21 30.94 29.32
C ASP A 271 -13.46 29.76 29.95
N ARG A 272 -12.79 29.99 31.10
CA ARG A 272 -12.05 28.94 31.80
C ARG A 272 -13.02 27.92 32.37
N CYS A 273 -12.70 26.64 32.16
CA CYS A 273 -13.44 25.54 32.75
C CYS A 273 -12.66 24.96 33.93
N ASP A 274 -13.23 25.02 35.13
CA ASP A 274 -12.62 24.49 36.37
C ASP A 274 -12.23 23.02 36.26
N GLY A 275 -12.97 22.25 35.45
CA GLY A 275 -12.71 20.84 35.17
C GLY A 275 -11.53 20.57 34.21
N SER A 276 -10.94 21.60 33.60
CA SER A 276 -9.78 21.42 32.72
C SER A 276 -8.52 21.10 33.51
N LEU A 277 -7.53 20.48 32.86
CA LEU A 277 -6.31 20.02 33.53
C LEU A 277 -5.51 21.18 34.15
N ILE A 278 -5.39 22.31 33.45
CA ILE A 278 -4.67 23.49 33.95
C ILE A 278 -5.37 24.09 35.17
N GLU A 279 -6.69 24.27 35.11
CA GLU A 279 -7.44 24.88 36.21
C GLU A 279 -7.47 23.97 37.46
N ASN A 280 -7.64 22.66 37.27
CA ASN A 280 -7.52 21.70 38.36
C ASN A 280 -6.13 21.71 39.01
N ALA A 281 -5.06 21.77 38.20
CA ALA A 281 -3.70 21.83 38.72
C ALA A 281 -3.45 23.11 39.52
N ILE A 282 -3.89 24.26 39.02
CA ILE A 282 -3.78 25.55 39.72
C ILE A 282 -4.57 25.51 41.04
N SER A 283 -5.84 25.10 41.01
CA SER A 283 -6.69 24.96 42.20
C SER A 283 -6.07 24.03 43.24
N ARG A 284 -5.45 22.92 42.81
CA ARG A 284 -4.78 21.99 43.72
C ARG A 284 -3.51 22.58 44.34
N LEU A 285 -2.73 23.34 43.59
CA LEU A 285 -1.53 24.02 44.10
C LEU A 285 -1.88 25.11 45.10
N ASP A 286 -2.93 25.89 44.82
CA ASP A 286 -3.43 26.97 45.68
C ASP A 286 -4.03 26.40 46.98
N SER A 287 -4.89 25.38 46.88
CA SER A 287 -5.51 24.75 48.07
C SER A 287 -4.52 24.07 49.02
N LEU A 288 -3.36 23.66 48.51
CA LEU A 288 -2.28 23.06 49.30
C LEU A 288 -1.20 24.08 49.72
N ASP A 289 -1.40 25.35 49.40
CA ASP A 289 -0.51 26.48 49.67
C ASP A 289 0.95 26.20 49.24
N LYS A 290 1.11 25.49 48.11
CA LYS A 290 2.42 24.98 47.67
C LYS A 290 3.32 26.08 47.15
N ILE A 291 2.75 27.15 46.60
CA ILE A 291 3.51 28.28 46.06
C ILE A 291 4.14 29.09 47.21
N ALA A 292 3.43 29.29 48.33
CA ALA A 292 3.98 29.97 49.51
C ALA A 292 5.10 29.17 50.20
N GLN A 293 5.14 27.85 50.00
CA GLN A 293 6.19 26.97 50.52
C GLN A 293 7.47 26.96 49.68
N LEU A 294 7.50 27.65 48.53
CA LEU A 294 8.70 27.76 47.69
C LEU A 294 9.66 28.81 48.26
N LYS A 295 10.97 28.62 48.04
CA LYS A 295 12.01 29.54 48.56
C LYS A 295 11.87 30.98 48.05
N ASN A 296 11.34 31.16 46.82
CA ASN A 296 11.15 32.48 46.19
C ASN A 296 9.75 32.58 45.53
N PRO A 297 8.65 32.69 46.28
CA PRO A 297 7.27 32.66 45.75
C PRO A 297 6.98 33.78 44.72
N GLU A 298 7.64 34.93 44.90
CA GLU A 298 7.54 36.13 44.06
C GLU A 298 7.94 35.89 42.59
N GLU A 299 8.77 34.87 42.32
CA GLU A 299 9.21 34.48 40.96
C GLU A 299 8.20 33.61 40.20
N PHE A 300 7.12 33.19 40.87
CA PHE A 300 6.11 32.27 40.34
C PHE A 300 4.69 32.86 40.40
N GLY A 301 4.56 34.14 40.78
CA GLY A 301 3.30 34.87 40.81
C GLY A 301 2.83 35.34 39.42
N THR A 302 1.51 35.51 39.27
CA THR A 302 0.77 35.75 38.01
C THR A 302 1.10 37.05 37.25
N LYS A 303 2.10 37.82 37.67
CA LYS A 303 2.45 39.14 37.09
C LYS A 303 3.58 39.15 36.07
N LYS A 304 4.21 38.03 35.72
CA LYS A 304 5.30 38.00 34.72
C LYS A 304 5.15 36.88 33.68
N LEU A 305 4.12 36.99 32.85
CA LEU A 305 3.85 36.07 31.73
C LEU A 305 4.94 36.04 30.63
N ALA A 306 5.88 37.00 30.63
CA ALA A 306 6.94 37.09 29.62
C ALA A 306 8.21 36.31 29.98
N GLU A 307 8.47 36.04 31.26
CA GLU A 307 9.57 35.16 31.72
C GLU A 307 9.14 33.68 31.76
N ASP A 308 7.82 33.42 31.72
CA ASP A 308 7.18 32.10 31.73
C ASP A 308 7.49 31.24 30.51
N THR A 309 7.88 31.80 29.37
CA THR A 309 8.08 31.02 28.13
C THR A 309 9.24 30.02 28.24
N GLN A 310 10.29 30.34 29.02
CA GLN A 310 11.44 29.44 29.23
C GLN A 310 11.07 28.28 30.17
N LYS A 311 10.34 28.58 31.26
CA LYS A 311 9.82 27.57 32.21
C LYS A 311 8.73 26.70 31.58
N GLN A 312 7.81 27.28 30.82
CA GLN A 312 6.82 26.54 30.02
C GLN A 312 7.51 25.62 29.01
N LYS A 313 8.59 26.06 28.36
CA LYS A 313 9.37 25.21 27.45
C LYS A 313 10.03 24.04 28.19
N GLN A 314 10.54 24.25 29.41
CA GLN A 314 11.09 23.18 30.24
C GLN A 314 10.02 22.18 30.72
N ILE A 315 8.85 22.66 31.14
CA ILE A 315 7.71 21.82 31.53
C ILE A 315 7.21 21.01 30.33
N VAL A 316 7.07 21.65 29.16
CA VAL A 316 6.70 20.97 27.91
C VAL A 316 7.78 19.95 27.52
N GLN A 317 9.06 20.25 27.70
CA GLN A 317 10.14 19.28 27.46
C GLN A 317 10.09 18.08 28.43
N ALA A 318 9.74 18.31 29.70
CA ALA A 318 9.54 17.24 30.69
C ALA A 318 8.32 16.36 30.32
N ILE A 319 7.19 16.98 29.95
CA ILE A 319 6.00 16.25 29.47
C ILE A 319 6.32 15.47 28.19
N ILE A 320 7.08 16.04 27.25
CA ILE A 320 7.52 15.32 26.04
C ILE A 320 8.42 14.12 26.41
N GLN A 321 9.28 14.25 27.41
CA GLN A 321 10.07 13.12 27.91
C GLN A 321 9.19 12.02 28.54
N GLU A 322 8.21 12.38 29.36
CA GLU A 322 7.25 11.42 29.92
C GLU A 322 6.42 10.75 28.82
N LEU A 323 5.94 11.52 27.83
CA LEU A 323 5.20 10.98 26.70
C LEU A 323 6.05 10.04 25.83
N LYS A 324 7.37 10.29 25.70
CA LYS A 324 8.28 9.34 25.05
C LYS A 324 8.35 8.00 25.79
N ILE A 325 8.35 8.03 27.12
CA ILE A 325 8.30 6.81 27.94
C ILE A 325 6.97 6.07 27.72
N TYR A 326 5.86 6.79 27.61
CA TYR A 326 4.56 6.20 27.26
C TYR A 326 4.52 5.64 25.83
N GLU A 327 5.17 6.28 24.86
CA GLU A 327 5.31 5.79 23.50
C GLU A 327 6.11 4.49 23.45
N GLU A 328 7.23 4.42 24.19
CA GLU A 328 8.01 3.18 24.35
C GLU A 328 7.20 2.09 25.04
N LEU A 329 6.48 2.40 26.11
CA LEU A 329 5.58 1.46 26.80
C LEU A 329 4.51 0.91 25.84
N ASN A 330 3.90 1.77 25.02
CA ASN A 330 2.91 1.38 24.03
C ASN A 330 3.56 0.49 22.92
N HIS A 331 4.78 0.83 22.49
CA HIS A 331 5.55 0.01 21.56
C HIS A 331 5.83 -1.40 22.14
N TYR A 332 6.22 -1.48 23.42
CA TYR A 332 6.40 -2.76 24.10
C TYR A 332 5.08 -3.52 24.29
N GLN A 333 3.98 -2.84 24.58
CA GLN A 333 2.65 -3.46 24.65
C GLN A 333 2.23 -4.06 23.31
N LEU A 334 2.43 -3.35 22.20
CA LEU A 334 2.16 -3.85 20.85
C LEU A 334 3.06 -5.05 20.50
N LYS A 335 4.35 -5.01 20.86
CA LYS A 335 5.26 -6.14 20.69
C LYS A 335 4.82 -7.35 21.51
N SER A 336 4.39 -7.13 22.74
CA SER A 336 3.85 -8.16 23.64
C SER A 336 2.55 -8.77 23.10
N GLN A 337 1.66 -7.97 22.49
CA GLN A 337 0.47 -8.46 21.80
C GLN A 337 0.82 -9.32 20.58
N ARG A 338 1.82 -8.93 19.78
CA ARG A 338 2.28 -9.74 18.65
C ARG A 338 2.84 -11.09 19.11
N VAL A 339 3.68 -11.09 20.14
CA VAL A 339 4.21 -12.34 20.72
C VAL A 339 3.07 -13.22 21.25
N ARG A 340 2.05 -12.64 21.90
CA ARG A 340 0.85 -13.40 22.32
C ARG A 340 0.11 -14.01 21.14
N GLN A 341 0.00 -13.28 20.02
CA GLN A 341 -0.64 -13.80 18.81
C GLN A 341 0.19 -14.93 18.19
N GLU A 342 1.51 -14.79 18.09
CA GLU A 342 2.40 -15.85 17.60
C GLU A 342 2.33 -17.10 18.48
N ILE A 343 2.25 -16.95 19.80
CA ILE A 343 2.03 -18.07 20.74
C ILE A 343 0.67 -18.73 20.49
N ALA A 344 -0.39 -17.94 20.27
CA ALA A 344 -1.73 -18.47 19.98
C ALA A 344 -1.74 -19.24 18.64
N ASP A 345 -1.07 -18.72 17.62
CA ASP A 345 -0.96 -19.38 16.31
C ASP A 345 -0.12 -20.68 16.41
N LEU A 346 0.97 -20.68 17.19
CA LEU A 346 1.76 -21.88 17.50
C LEU A 346 0.94 -22.93 18.26
N ALA A 347 0.16 -22.51 19.24
CA ALA A 347 -0.73 -23.41 19.98
C ALA A 347 -1.80 -24.01 19.06
N GLN A 348 -2.40 -23.21 18.18
CA GLN A 348 -3.35 -23.70 17.19
C GLN A 348 -2.71 -24.69 16.20
N ASN A 349 -1.50 -24.42 15.75
CA ASN A 349 -0.74 -25.34 14.90
C ASN A 349 -0.42 -26.66 15.61
N ALA A 350 -0.07 -26.62 16.90
CA ALA A 350 0.15 -27.81 17.70
C ALA A 350 -1.13 -28.63 17.87
N ILE A 351 -2.27 -27.99 18.14
CA ILE A 351 -3.59 -28.64 18.21
C ILE A 351 -3.96 -29.29 16.87
N ASN A 352 -3.75 -28.57 15.76
CA ASN A 352 -4.01 -29.09 14.42
C ASN A 352 -3.09 -30.28 14.09
N PHE A 353 -1.82 -30.24 14.51
CA PHE A 353 -0.87 -31.34 14.33
C PHE A 353 -1.24 -32.56 15.16
N GLU A 354 -1.66 -32.37 16.42
CA GLU A 354 -2.18 -33.45 17.27
C GLU A 354 -3.41 -34.11 16.64
N THR A 355 -4.33 -33.30 16.13
CA THR A 355 -5.55 -33.77 15.45
C THR A 355 -5.20 -34.57 14.19
N TYR A 356 -4.24 -34.09 13.41
CA TYR A 356 -3.74 -34.79 12.23
C TYR A 356 -3.13 -36.15 12.60
N LEU A 357 -2.27 -36.20 13.62
CA LEU A 357 -1.64 -37.45 14.08
C LEU A 357 -2.64 -38.45 14.67
N GLN A 358 -3.73 -37.97 15.27
CA GLN A 358 -4.76 -38.83 15.88
C GLN A 358 -5.37 -39.81 14.87
N SER A 359 -5.49 -39.40 13.59
CA SER A 359 -5.98 -40.27 12.51
C SER A 359 -5.04 -41.44 12.21
N TYR A 360 -3.73 -41.23 12.32
CA TYR A 360 -2.71 -42.27 12.13
C TYR A 360 -2.61 -43.20 13.33
N PHE A 361 -2.70 -42.66 14.55
CA PHE A 361 -2.71 -43.47 15.78
C PHE A 361 -3.94 -44.37 15.86
N ALA A 362 -5.11 -43.90 15.44
CA ALA A 362 -6.32 -44.72 15.37
C ALA A 362 -6.16 -45.93 14.43
N LEU A 363 -5.56 -45.72 13.25
CA LEU A 363 -5.26 -46.82 12.31
C LEU A 363 -4.24 -47.81 12.90
N PHE A 364 -3.23 -47.31 13.60
CA PHE A 364 -2.22 -48.15 14.25
C PHE A 364 -2.83 -48.99 15.39
N GLN A 365 -3.76 -48.41 16.14
CA GLN A 365 -4.44 -49.10 17.24
C GLN A 365 -5.39 -50.19 16.73
N LEU A 366 -6.12 -49.95 15.63
CA LEU A 366 -6.89 -50.97 14.94
C LEU A 366 -6.02 -52.13 14.44
N LEU A 367 -4.83 -51.83 13.91
CA LEU A 367 -3.87 -52.85 13.49
C LEU A 367 -3.41 -53.72 14.68
N ILE A 368 -3.10 -53.10 15.82
CA ILE A 368 -2.70 -53.82 17.04
C ILE A 368 -3.84 -54.71 17.53
N GLU A 369 -5.09 -54.24 17.53
CA GLU A 369 -6.25 -55.04 17.90
C GLU A 369 -6.44 -56.26 17.00
N GLU A 370 -6.24 -56.12 15.69
CA GLU A 370 -6.31 -57.27 14.77
C GLU A 370 -5.16 -58.27 14.97
N VAL A 371 -3.94 -57.79 15.25
CA VAL A 371 -2.82 -58.68 15.59
C VAL A 371 -3.12 -59.48 16.86
N ILE A 372 -3.72 -58.86 17.88
CA ILE A 372 -4.12 -59.54 19.12
C ILE A 372 -5.19 -60.62 18.83
N LYS A 373 -6.17 -60.35 17.96
CA LYS A 373 -7.18 -61.36 17.57
C LYS A 373 -6.56 -62.56 16.88
N VAL A 374 -5.65 -62.32 15.92
CA VAL A 374 -4.94 -63.40 15.22
C VAL A 374 -4.11 -64.23 16.21
N GLU A 375 -3.47 -63.59 17.18
CA GLU A 375 -2.74 -64.29 18.24
C GLU A 375 -3.67 -65.16 19.10
N GLN A 376 -4.85 -64.64 19.49
CA GLN A 376 -5.85 -65.41 20.23
C GLN A 376 -6.40 -66.60 19.44
N GLU A 377 -6.72 -66.41 18.15
CA GLU A 377 -7.15 -67.49 17.26
C GLU A 377 -6.06 -68.55 17.11
N PHE A 378 -4.80 -68.13 16.93
CA PHE A 378 -3.66 -69.05 16.87
C PHE A 378 -3.55 -69.89 18.14
N TYR A 379 -3.63 -69.29 19.33
CA TYR A 379 -3.60 -70.03 20.59
C TYR A 379 -4.82 -70.96 20.75
N ALA A 380 -6.01 -70.57 20.28
CA ALA A 380 -7.19 -71.42 20.27
C ALA A 380 -7.00 -72.64 19.36
N THR A 381 -6.54 -72.45 18.12
CA THR A 381 -6.25 -73.54 17.17
C THR A 381 -5.16 -74.47 17.70
N VAL A 382 -4.08 -73.93 18.29
CA VAL A 382 -3.04 -74.74 18.94
C VAL A 382 -3.60 -75.53 20.12
N GLY A 383 -4.54 -74.95 20.87
CA GLY A 383 -5.28 -75.64 21.92
C GLY A 383 -6.13 -76.81 21.39
N GLU A 384 -6.90 -76.59 20.33
CA GLU A 384 -7.71 -77.63 19.68
C GLU A 384 -6.86 -78.78 19.12
N ILE A 385 -5.71 -78.48 18.49
CA ILE A 385 -4.75 -79.49 18.02
C ILE A 385 -4.22 -80.32 19.19
N LYS A 386 -3.95 -79.69 20.34
CA LYS A 386 -3.53 -80.39 21.57
C LYS A 386 -4.62 -81.34 22.08
N TYR A 387 -5.89 -80.96 21.99
CA TYR A 387 -7.01 -81.82 22.38
C TYR A 387 -7.24 -82.98 21.40
N LEU A 388 -7.03 -82.77 20.10
CA LEU A 388 -7.11 -83.82 19.08
C LEU A 388 -5.96 -84.84 19.21
N GLY A 389 -4.76 -84.41 19.58
CA GLY A 389 -3.62 -85.30 19.86
C GLY A 389 -3.69 -86.06 21.19
N LEU A 390 -4.69 -85.78 22.03
CA LEU A 390 -4.99 -86.52 23.28
C LEU A 390 -6.19 -87.48 23.12
N ALA A 391 -6.80 -87.53 21.94
CA ALA A 391 -7.94 -88.39 21.60
C ALA A 391 -7.56 -89.62 20.76
N GLU A 392 -6.26 -89.83 20.51
CA GLU A 392 -5.64 -91.11 20.11
C GLU A 392 -4.92 -91.72 21.32
#